data_AF-A0A5J6V3X6-F1
#
_entry.id   AF-A0A5J6V3X6-F1
#
_cell.length_a   1.000
_cell.length_b   1.000
_cell.length_c   1.000
_cell.angle_alpha   90.00
_cell.angle_beta   90.00
_cell.angle_gamma   90.00
#
_symmetry.space_group_name_H-M   'P 1'
#
loop_
_entity.id
_entity.type
_entity.pdbx_description
1 polymer ?
#
loop_
_entity_poly.entity_id
_entity_poly.type
_entity_poly.pdbx_seq_one_letter_code
_entity_poly.pdbx_strand_id
1 'polypeptide(L)'
;MTDYGHEIRLGIFPTPDAADPQRAVTLAVAADTSGIDLVSVQDHPYAKDQLDSWTLLSWIAARTTSVRVAQNVANLPLRAPVVLANSVATLDLLSGGRAELGLGTGGFWDAIVAAGGPRRSPGEAVDALIEAIDVVRQVWRGEGSVRVEGEHYRVKGLHSGPAPGGRPAIWIGAYGPRMQRVTGRLGDGWLPSMGYLAPDKLPEANARIDEAAAAAGRAPQDVIRLYNVHGRFGGSTAGAGGQAGLRGSATDWAEQLAELALGQGMSTFILATDDVRTVQVFGQEVGPALRDLVQAERSGRAGGDLAAANDQAPESVEVTTAPGAPGNPGAGVTRAQLPQGIIPTPDDGTRLTGELDWDEPSRPSVGAPAGAPTAYTPAQLAAPQHLIDIHDHLREELSRVREVVDQVREGHLQVGQARSIINTMTMRQNTWTLGAFCQSYCRIVTGHHTLEDRSVFPHLRRAEPGVATVLDRLEEEHEVIADVLDRLDRALVALVDEEGYGGQGRQALDELSHSVDLLTDTLLSHLSYEERELSGPLARHGFS
;
A
#
# COMPACT_ATOMS: atom_id res chain seq x y z
N MET A 1 25.16 11.35 -3.83
CA MET A 1 24.42 10.42 -2.95
C MET A 1 23.57 9.55 -3.86
N THR A 2 23.56 8.23 -3.67
CA THR A 2 22.85 7.28 -4.56
C THR A 2 21.40 7.04 -4.17
N ASP A 3 20.96 7.48 -2.99
CA ASP A 3 19.55 7.49 -2.61
C ASP A 3 18.84 8.68 -3.26
N TYR A 4 17.91 8.40 -4.18
CA TYR A 4 17.13 9.41 -4.91
C TYR A 4 15.88 9.88 -4.14
N GLY A 5 15.65 9.39 -2.92
CA GLY A 5 14.49 9.76 -2.10
C GLY A 5 13.17 9.17 -2.60
N HIS A 6 13.22 8.19 -3.51
CA HIS A 6 12.02 7.52 -4.01
C HIS A 6 11.30 6.76 -2.90
N GLU A 7 9.97 6.72 -3.02
CA GLU A 7 9.11 5.86 -2.20
C GLU A 7 9.46 4.39 -2.44
N ILE A 8 9.52 3.62 -1.37
CA ILE A 8 9.75 2.18 -1.44
C ILE A 8 8.45 1.48 -1.84
N ARG A 9 8.51 0.75 -2.94
CA ARG A 9 7.39 -0.04 -3.48
C ARG A 9 7.77 -1.49 -3.65
N LEU A 10 6.81 -2.36 -3.41
CA LEU A 10 6.93 -3.78 -3.66
C LEU A 10 6.08 -4.18 -4.86
N GLY A 11 6.61 -5.12 -5.65
CA GLY A 11 5.87 -5.74 -6.73
C GLY A 11 6.07 -7.24 -6.79
N ILE A 12 5.18 -7.91 -7.50
CA ILE A 12 5.34 -9.32 -7.89
C ILE A 12 5.35 -9.47 -9.40
N PHE A 13 6.00 -10.54 -9.85
CA PHE A 13 6.11 -10.93 -11.25
C PHE A 13 5.73 -12.41 -11.40
N PRO A 14 4.41 -12.72 -11.40
CA PRO A 14 3.93 -14.09 -11.59
C PRO A 14 4.11 -14.56 -13.03
N THR A 15 4.30 -15.87 -13.19
CA THR A 15 4.37 -16.51 -14.50
C THR A 15 2.97 -16.56 -15.14
N PRO A 16 2.78 -16.04 -16.37
CA PRO A 16 1.47 -16.06 -17.05
C PRO A 16 1.21 -17.42 -17.71
N ASP A 17 1.30 -18.51 -16.97
CA ASP A 17 1.19 -19.89 -17.47
C ASP A 17 -0.20 -20.20 -18.03
N ALA A 18 -0.26 -20.64 -19.29
CA ALA A 18 -1.51 -21.03 -19.95
C ALA A 18 -2.05 -22.40 -19.46
N ALA A 19 -1.21 -23.25 -18.85
CA ALA A 19 -1.64 -24.51 -18.28
C ALA A 19 -2.43 -24.33 -16.96
N ASP A 20 -2.17 -23.24 -16.23
CA ASP A 20 -2.89 -22.86 -15.02
C ASP A 20 -3.23 -21.35 -15.05
N PRO A 21 -4.21 -20.96 -15.89
CA PRO A 21 -4.44 -19.54 -16.20
C PRO A 21 -4.95 -18.72 -15.01
N GLN A 22 -5.49 -19.36 -13.97
CA GLN A 22 -5.96 -18.67 -12.77
C GLN A 22 -4.84 -18.41 -11.76
N ARG A 23 -3.68 -19.08 -11.87
CA ARG A 23 -2.59 -18.94 -10.91
C ARG A 23 -2.10 -17.50 -10.76
N ALA A 24 -1.81 -16.85 -11.88
CA ALA A 24 -1.36 -15.46 -11.89
C ALA A 24 -2.42 -14.51 -11.30
N VAL A 25 -3.70 -14.79 -11.51
CA VAL A 25 -4.82 -14.02 -10.95
C VAL A 25 -4.90 -14.19 -9.44
N THR A 26 -4.80 -15.43 -8.95
CA THR A 26 -4.77 -15.74 -7.51
C THR A 26 -3.61 -15.05 -6.81
N LEU A 27 -2.41 -15.08 -7.42
CA LEU A 27 -1.23 -14.38 -6.90
C LEU A 27 -1.44 -12.86 -6.88
N ALA A 28 -2.08 -12.29 -7.91
CA ALA A 28 -2.37 -10.86 -7.96
C ALA A 28 -3.39 -10.43 -6.90
N VAL A 29 -4.43 -11.23 -6.64
CA VAL A 29 -5.39 -10.99 -5.55
C VAL A 29 -4.71 -11.09 -4.19
N ALA A 30 -3.83 -12.09 -4.00
CA ALA A 30 -3.04 -12.21 -2.77
C ALA A 30 -2.10 -11.01 -2.58
N ALA A 31 -1.48 -10.51 -3.65
CA ALA A 31 -0.66 -9.30 -3.63
C ALA A 31 -1.48 -8.07 -3.19
N ASP A 32 -2.67 -7.88 -3.77
CA ASP A 32 -3.58 -6.77 -3.47
C ASP A 32 -3.98 -6.71 -1.98
N THR A 33 -4.13 -7.88 -1.34
CA THR A 33 -4.48 -7.97 0.09
C THR A 33 -3.27 -8.01 1.03
N SER A 34 -2.05 -8.14 0.49
CA SER A 34 -0.81 -8.26 1.27
C SER A 34 0.02 -6.97 1.31
N GLY A 35 -0.49 -5.85 0.80
CA GLY A 35 0.23 -4.57 0.79
C GLY A 35 1.32 -4.47 -0.30
N ILE A 36 1.20 -5.26 -1.36
CA ILE A 36 2.03 -5.14 -2.57
C ILE A 36 1.48 -4.02 -3.45
N ASP A 37 2.37 -3.21 -4.03
CA ASP A 37 2.00 -2.02 -4.80
C ASP A 37 1.83 -2.30 -6.31
N LEU A 38 2.46 -3.36 -6.82
CA LEU A 38 2.59 -3.63 -8.26
C LEU A 38 2.47 -5.12 -8.59
N VAL A 39 1.65 -5.46 -9.59
CA VAL A 39 1.67 -6.75 -10.28
C VAL A 39 2.13 -6.51 -11.71
N SER A 40 3.20 -7.18 -12.12
CA SER A 40 3.69 -7.09 -13.49
C SER A 40 3.77 -8.45 -14.14
N VAL A 41 3.57 -8.53 -15.46
CA VAL A 41 3.63 -9.81 -16.19
C VAL A 41 4.49 -9.69 -17.45
N GLN A 42 5.14 -10.78 -17.82
CA GLN A 42 5.96 -10.79 -19.03
C GLN A 42 5.11 -10.76 -20.31
N ASP A 43 5.65 -10.15 -21.37
CA ASP A 43 5.01 -10.10 -22.68
C ASP A 43 5.80 -10.90 -23.73
N HIS A 44 5.42 -12.17 -23.91
CA HIS A 44 5.99 -13.04 -24.96
C HIS A 44 4.86 -13.61 -25.84
N PRO A 45 4.27 -12.82 -26.76
CA PRO A 45 3.12 -13.26 -27.56
C PRO A 45 3.38 -14.50 -28.44
N TYR A 46 4.65 -14.84 -28.68
CA TYR A 46 5.08 -16.04 -29.42
C TYR A 46 5.26 -17.29 -28.54
N ALA A 47 5.17 -17.17 -27.21
CA ALA A 47 5.32 -18.30 -26.31
C ALA A 47 3.98 -19.02 -26.18
N LYS A 48 3.88 -20.23 -26.74
CA LYS A 48 2.64 -21.02 -26.76
C LYS A 48 2.06 -21.36 -25.38
N ASP A 49 2.92 -21.38 -24.36
CA ASP A 49 2.56 -21.76 -22.99
C ASP A 49 2.26 -20.52 -22.11
N GLN A 50 2.14 -19.32 -22.72
CA GLN A 50 1.87 -18.08 -22.00
C GLN A 50 0.57 -17.42 -22.45
N LEU A 51 -0.13 -16.84 -21.48
CA LEU A 51 -1.28 -15.99 -21.74
C LEU A 51 -0.86 -14.67 -22.39
N ASP A 52 -1.76 -14.07 -23.17
CA ASP A 52 -1.59 -12.69 -23.64
C ASP A 52 -1.57 -11.72 -22.46
N SER A 53 -0.51 -10.92 -22.37
CA SER A 53 -0.26 -10.05 -21.22
C SER A 53 -1.32 -8.98 -21.04
N TRP A 54 -1.83 -8.34 -22.10
CA TRP A 54 -2.85 -7.29 -21.97
C TRP A 54 -4.20 -7.84 -21.54
N THR A 55 -4.59 -9.00 -22.07
CA THR A 55 -5.81 -9.71 -21.66
C THR A 55 -5.71 -10.11 -20.19
N LEU A 56 -4.58 -10.69 -19.77
CA LEU A 56 -4.35 -11.09 -18.39
C LEU A 56 -4.32 -9.88 -17.43
N LEU A 57 -3.60 -8.81 -17.78
CA LEU A 57 -3.54 -7.61 -16.94
C LEU A 57 -4.91 -6.93 -16.79
N SER A 58 -5.72 -6.93 -17.84
CA SER A 58 -7.10 -6.41 -17.77
C SER A 58 -7.97 -7.24 -16.82
N TRP A 59 -7.82 -8.56 -16.87
CA TRP A 59 -8.51 -9.48 -15.96
C TRP A 59 -8.03 -9.32 -14.51
N ILE A 60 -6.72 -9.20 -14.29
CA ILE A 60 -6.14 -8.93 -12.97
C ILE A 60 -6.66 -7.60 -12.43
N ALA A 61 -6.60 -6.52 -13.22
CA ALA A 61 -7.05 -5.21 -12.79
C ALA A 61 -8.54 -5.18 -12.43
N ALA A 62 -9.38 -6.00 -13.08
CA ALA A 62 -10.79 -6.15 -12.73
C ALA A 62 -11.04 -6.97 -11.46
N ARG A 63 -10.04 -7.75 -11.01
CA ARG A 63 -10.09 -8.62 -9.82
C ARG A 63 -9.35 -8.05 -8.62
N THR A 64 -8.65 -6.93 -8.79
CA THR A 64 -7.87 -6.22 -7.78
C THR A 64 -8.20 -4.74 -7.81
N THR A 65 -7.68 -3.99 -6.84
CA THR A 65 -8.23 -2.65 -6.55
C THR A 65 -7.20 -1.60 -6.18
N SER A 66 -6.05 -2.04 -5.68
CA SER A 66 -4.97 -1.18 -5.21
C SER A 66 -3.69 -1.41 -6.01
N VAL A 67 -3.38 -2.68 -6.33
CA VAL A 67 -2.17 -3.00 -7.11
C VAL A 67 -2.19 -2.32 -8.47
N ARG A 68 -1.05 -1.72 -8.79
CA ARG A 68 -0.77 -1.20 -10.13
C ARG A 68 -0.44 -2.37 -11.04
N VAL A 69 -0.70 -2.24 -12.33
CA VAL A 69 -0.56 -3.32 -13.32
C VAL A 69 0.32 -2.89 -14.49
N ALA A 70 1.29 -3.72 -14.86
CA ALA A 70 2.24 -3.38 -15.93
C ALA A 70 2.71 -4.60 -16.73
N GLN A 71 3.07 -4.37 -17.99
CA GLN A 71 3.92 -5.31 -18.72
C GLN A 71 5.38 -5.18 -18.25
N ASN A 72 6.11 -6.28 -18.13
CA ASN A 72 7.51 -6.32 -17.69
C ASN A 72 8.36 -7.19 -18.64
N VAL A 73 8.77 -6.69 -19.80
CA VAL A 73 8.33 -5.44 -20.46
C VAL A 73 7.57 -5.78 -21.73
N ALA A 74 6.80 -4.83 -22.27
CA ALA A 74 6.06 -4.97 -23.52
C ALA A 74 6.99 -5.35 -24.70
N ASN A 75 6.53 -6.28 -25.56
CA ASN A 75 7.24 -6.66 -26.77
C ASN A 75 6.98 -5.66 -27.89
N LEU A 76 7.70 -4.54 -27.90
CA LEU A 76 7.49 -3.45 -28.85
C LEU A 76 7.43 -3.87 -30.33
N PRO A 77 8.28 -4.81 -30.83
CA PRO A 77 8.17 -5.29 -32.22
C PRO A 77 6.81 -5.90 -32.58
N LEU A 78 6.06 -6.43 -31.61
CA LEU A 78 4.74 -7.04 -31.80
C LEU A 78 3.57 -6.19 -31.26
N ARG A 79 3.85 -5.04 -30.66
CA ARG A 79 2.85 -4.12 -30.10
C ARG A 79 2.99 -2.75 -30.78
N ALA A 80 2.18 -2.48 -31.79
CA ALA A 80 2.22 -1.20 -32.51
C ALA A 80 2.03 -0.02 -31.54
N PRO A 81 2.89 1.03 -31.55
CA PRO A 81 2.93 2.05 -30.49
C PRO A 81 1.61 2.79 -30.24
N VAL A 82 0.83 3.08 -31.29
CA VAL A 82 -0.50 3.71 -31.15
C VAL A 82 -1.46 2.77 -30.41
N VAL A 83 -1.49 1.50 -30.79
CA VAL A 83 -2.35 0.49 -30.14
C VAL A 83 -1.90 0.28 -28.70
N LEU A 84 -0.59 0.19 -28.46
CA LEU A 84 -0.02 0.07 -27.12
C LEU A 84 -0.41 1.26 -26.23
N ALA A 85 -0.27 2.49 -26.73
CA ALA A 85 -0.67 3.69 -26.01
C ALA A 85 -2.16 3.67 -25.64
N ASN A 86 -3.02 3.28 -26.59
CA ASN A 86 -4.45 3.16 -26.36
C ASN A 86 -4.80 2.06 -25.36
N SER A 87 -4.14 0.90 -25.41
CA SER A 87 -4.35 -0.19 -24.46
C SER A 87 -4.01 0.24 -23.03
N VAL A 88 -2.87 0.91 -22.83
CA VAL A 88 -2.46 1.43 -21.52
C VAL A 88 -3.45 2.48 -21.03
N ALA A 89 -3.80 3.47 -21.87
CA ALA A 89 -4.74 4.52 -21.48
C ALA A 89 -6.14 3.97 -21.16
N THR A 90 -6.60 2.97 -21.92
CA THR A 90 -7.88 2.30 -21.67
C THR A 90 -7.84 1.55 -20.34
N LEU A 91 -6.79 0.77 -20.08
CA LEU A 91 -6.66 0.06 -18.81
C LEU A 91 -6.51 1.04 -17.63
N ASP A 92 -5.79 2.14 -17.82
CA ASP A 92 -5.65 3.21 -16.82
C ASP A 92 -7.02 3.78 -16.44
N LEU A 93 -7.85 4.13 -17.43
CA LEU A 93 -9.21 4.62 -17.21
C LEU A 93 -10.11 3.58 -16.53
N LEU A 94 -10.04 2.31 -16.96
CA LEU A 94 -10.85 1.23 -16.38
C LEU A 94 -10.43 0.86 -14.95
N SER A 95 -9.13 0.96 -14.66
CA SER A 95 -8.55 0.57 -13.37
C SER A 95 -8.48 1.70 -12.34
N GLY A 96 -8.82 2.94 -12.74
CA GLY A 96 -8.74 4.11 -11.86
C GLY A 96 -7.31 4.63 -11.66
N GLY A 97 -6.48 4.68 -12.71
CA GLY A 97 -5.12 5.25 -12.64
C GLY A 97 -4.01 4.24 -12.31
N ARG A 98 -4.28 2.93 -12.42
CA ARG A 98 -3.39 1.86 -11.96
C ARG A 98 -2.54 1.23 -13.06
N ALA A 99 -2.67 1.65 -14.32
CA ALA A 99 -1.92 1.05 -15.41
C ALA A 99 -0.56 1.72 -15.63
N GLU A 100 0.43 0.91 -15.96
CA GLU A 100 1.82 1.32 -16.14
C GLU A 100 2.43 0.65 -17.38
N LEU A 101 3.43 1.29 -18.00
CA LEU A 101 4.05 0.78 -19.23
C LEU A 101 5.53 0.45 -19.03
N GLY A 102 5.83 -0.82 -18.76
CA GLY A 102 7.18 -1.34 -18.99
C GLY A 102 7.41 -1.57 -20.48
N LEU A 103 8.49 -1.03 -21.04
CA LEU A 103 8.79 -1.03 -22.47
C LEU A 103 10.22 -1.52 -22.73
N GLY A 104 10.36 -2.39 -23.73
CA GLY A 104 11.65 -2.91 -24.18
C GLY A 104 11.73 -3.02 -25.69
N THR A 105 12.94 -3.24 -26.20
CA THR A 105 13.22 -3.34 -27.63
C THR A 105 12.80 -4.67 -28.26
N GLY A 106 12.44 -5.67 -27.44
CA GLY A 106 12.39 -7.08 -27.81
C GLY A 106 13.75 -7.78 -27.68
N GLY A 107 13.74 -9.11 -27.51
CA GLY A 107 14.95 -9.91 -27.25
C GLY A 107 15.06 -11.24 -28.00
N PHE A 108 13.94 -11.83 -28.43
CA PHE A 108 13.90 -13.14 -29.09
C PHE A 108 13.56 -13.00 -30.57
N TRP A 109 14.51 -12.51 -31.36
CA TRP A 109 14.27 -12.07 -32.74
C TRP A 109 13.68 -13.15 -33.66
N ASP A 110 14.10 -14.40 -33.52
CA ASP A 110 13.59 -15.47 -34.40
C ASP A 110 12.10 -15.75 -34.13
N ALA A 111 11.70 -15.75 -32.85
CA ALA A 111 10.30 -15.89 -32.46
C ALA A 111 9.45 -14.65 -32.82
N ILE A 112 10.03 -13.45 -32.67
CA ILE A 112 9.40 -12.19 -33.10
C ILE A 112 9.13 -12.20 -34.61
N VAL A 113 10.13 -12.60 -35.41
CA VAL A 113 9.98 -12.69 -36.87
C VAL A 113 8.97 -13.77 -37.26
N ALA A 114 8.99 -14.93 -36.59
CA ALA A 114 8.00 -15.98 -36.81
C ALA A 114 6.56 -15.51 -36.52
N ALA A 115 6.38 -14.62 -35.54
CA ALA A 115 5.10 -14.00 -35.21
C ALA A 115 4.74 -12.78 -36.09
N GLY A 116 5.53 -12.49 -37.14
CA GLY A 116 5.28 -11.41 -38.10
C GLY A 116 5.86 -10.04 -37.70
N GLY A 117 6.64 -9.97 -36.63
CA GLY A 117 7.36 -8.76 -36.22
C GLY A 117 8.59 -8.47 -37.08
N PRO A 118 9.05 -7.20 -37.14
CA PRO A 118 10.25 -6.85 -37.89
C PRO A 118 11.50 -7.37 -37.19
N ARG A 119 12.47 -7.87 -37.98
CA ARG A 119 13.83 -8.07 -37.49
C ARG A 119 14.55 -6.72 -37.46
N ARG A 120 15.16 -6.36 -36.33
CA ARG A 120 15.96 -5.13 -36.19
C ARG A 120 17.35 -5.49 -35.68
N SER A 121 18.36 -4.77 -36.15
CA SER A 121 19.66 -4.73 -35.49
C SER A 121 19.53 -4.10 -34.10
N PRO A 122 20.50 -4.30 -33.19
CA PRO A 122 20.49 -3.63 -31.89
C PRO A 122 20.42 -2.11 -32.00
N GLY A 123 20.98 -1.54 -33.08
CA GLY A 123 20.93 -0.11 -33.35
C GLY A 123 19.49 0.37 -33.61
N GLU A 124 18.89 -0.19 -34.65
CA GLU A 124 17.51 0.10 -35.09
C GLU A 124 16.49 -0.20 -34.00
N ALA A 125 16.71 -1.22 -33.17
CA ALA A 125 15.77 -1.56 -32.11
C ALA A 125 15.68 -0.45 -31.05
N VAL A 126 16.80 0.22 -30.74
CA VAL A 126 16.83 1.37 -29.83
C VAL A 126 16.23 2.62 -30.49
N ASP A 127 16.51 2.85 -31.78
CA ASP A 127 15.92 3.97 -32.51
C ASP A 127 14.39 3.84 -32.61
N ALA A 128 13.90 2.63 -32.90
CA ALA A 128 12.48 2.33 -32.90
C ALA A 128 11.83 2.55 -31.52
N LEU A 129 12.52 2.21 -30.43
CA LEU A 129 12.03 2.49 -29.07
C LEU A 129 11.89 3.99 -28.81
N ILE A 130 12.86 4.80 -29.23
CA ILE A 130 12.82 6.26 -29.09
C ILE A 130 11.60 6.83 -29.84
N GLU A 131 11.39 6.41 -31.08
CA GLU A 131 10.22 6.80 -31.87
C GLU A 131 8.91 6.35 -31.23
N ALA A 132 8.86 5.12 -30.69
CA ALA A 132 7.68 4.60 -30.02
C ALA A 132 7.30 5.40 -28.76
N ILE A 133 8.29 5.82 -27.95
CA ILE A 133 8.05 6.68 -26.78
C ILE A 133 7.44 8.02 -27.20
N ASP A 134 7.93 8.62 -28.29
CA ASP A 134 7.35 9.86 -28.83
C ASP A 134 5.89 9.65 -29.28
N VAL A 135 5.60 8.56 -30.02
CA VAL A 135 4.22 8.21 -30.38
C VAL A 135 3.33 8.06 -29.14
N VAL A 136 3.75 7.26 -28.16
CA VAL A 136 2.97 6.98 -26.94
C VAL A 136 2.67 8.29 -26.19
N ARG A 137 3.69 9.11 -25.96
CA ARG A 137 3.52 10.40 -25.26
C ARG A 137 2.62 11.35 -26.03
N GLN A 138 2.73 11.40 -27.36
CA GLN A 138 1.84 12.23 -28.17
C GLN A 138 0.39 11.73 -28.12
N VAL A 139 0.14 10.42 -28.14
CA VAL A 139 -1.23 9.86 -28.01
C VAL A 139 -1.84 10.21 -26.65
N TRP A 140 -1.07 10.09 -25.57
CA TRP A 140 -1.55 10.39 -24.21
C TRP A 140 -1.74 11.88 -23.90
N ARG A 141 -1.29 12.80 -24.77
CA ARG A 141 -1.60 14.24 -24.61
C ARG A 141 -3.11 14.50 -24.66
N GLY A 142 -3.89 13.64 -25.31
CA GLY A 142 -5.35 13.77 -25.42
C GLY A 142 -5.85 14.93 -26.28
N GLU A 143 -4.94 15.78 -26.79
CA GLU A 143 -5.27 16.99 -27.52
C GLU A 143 -4.48 17.09 -28.83
N GLY A 144 -5.15 17.61 -29.87
CA GLY A 144 -4.53 17.82 -31.18
C GLY A 144 -4.32 16.54 -32.00
N SER A 145 -3.34 16.59 -32.89
CA SER A 145 -3.00 15.48 -33.78
C SER A 145 -1.60 14.94 -33.52
N VAL A 146 -1.48 13.62 -33.40
CA VAL A 146 -0.22 12.89 -33.31
C VAL A 146 0.45 12.88 -34.68
N ARG A 147 1.71 13.32 -34.73
CA ARG A 147 2.54 13.33 -35.93
C ARG A 147 3.95 12.85 -35.60
N VAL A 148 4.33 11.71 -36.17
CA VAL A 148 5.67 11.14 -36.07
C VAL A 148 6.08 10.71 -37.47
N GLU A 149 7.20 11.22 -37.96
CA GLU A 149 7.77 10.87 -39.27
C GLU A 149 9.10 10.13 -39.05
N GLY A 150 9.03 9.05 -38.27
CA GLY A 150 10.17 8.19 -37.96
C GLY A 150 10.55 7.24 -39.09
N GLU A 151 11.72 6.63 -38.95
CA GLU A 151 12.18 5.56 -39.84
C GLU A 151 11.44 4.25 -39.56
N HIS A 152 11.11 3.97 -38.30
CA HIS A 152 10.49 2.73 -37.88
C HIS A 152 8.99 2.87 -37.62
N TYR A 153 8.53 4.03 -37.15
CA TYR A 153 7.13 4.31 -36.89
C TYR A 153 6.71 5.64 -37.52
N ARG A 154 5.58 5.62 -38.24
CA ARG A 154 4.99 6.81 -38.86
C ARG A 154 3.53 6.97 -38.47
N VAL A 155 3.16 8.15 -37.99
CA VAL A 155 1.79 8.54 -37.65
C VAL A 155 1.50 9.87 -38.33
N LYS A 156 0.46 9.92 -39.16
CA LYS A 156 0.16 11.07 -40.03
C LYS A 156 -1.14 11.77 -39.63
N GLY A 157 -1.09 12.55 -38.56
CA GLY A 157 -2.21 13.39 -38.13
C GLY A 157 -3.36 12.61 -37.48
N LEU A 158 -3.04 11.53 -36.76
CA LEU A 158 -4.01 10.80 -35.95
C LEU A 158 -4.57 11.72 -34.86
N HIS A 159 -5.87 11.72 -34.62
CA HIS A 159 -6.44 12.44 -33.47
C HIS A 159 -5.94 11.80 -32.17
N SER A 160 -5.41 12.62 -31.27
CA SER A 160 -4.88 12.15 -30.00
C SER A 160 -5.96 11.47 -29.15
N GLY A 161 -5.56 10.44 -28.40
CA GLY A 161 -6.38 9.83 -27.36
C GLY A 161 -6.80 8.37 -27.62
N PRO A 162 -7.45 7.74 -26.63
CA PRO A 162 -7.84 8.33 -25.34
C PRO A 162 -6.64 8.73 -24.48
N ALA A 163 -6.76 9.84 -23.75
CA ALA A 163 -5.79 10.17 -22.72
C ALA A 163 -6.04 9.28 -21.48
N PRO A 164 -4.98 8.83 -20.79
CA PRO A 164 -5.14 8.19 -19.49
C PRO A 164 -5.77 9.17 -18.48
N GLY A 165 -6.47 8.64 -17.49
CA GLY A 165 -7.02 9.44 -16.39
C GLY A 165 -5.94 9.84 -15.38
N GLY A 166 -4.94 8.99 -15.21
CA GLY A 166 -3.72 9.25 -14.45
C GLY A 166 -2.55 9.71 -15.33
N ARG A 167 -1.33 9.48 -14.83
CA ARG A 167 -0.08 9.70 -15.56
C ARG A 167 0.74 8.39 -15.58
N PRO A 168 0.39 7.40 -16.44
CA PRO A 168 1.17 6.20 -16.60
C PRO A 168 2.63 6.54 -16.91
N ALA A 169 3.55 5.93 -16.18
CA ALA A 169 4.98 6.05 -16.38
C ALA A 169 5.47 5.04 -17.43
N ILE A 170 6.51 5.44 -18.16
CA ILE A 170 7.21 4.58 -19.11
C ILE A 170 8.50 4.06 -18.45
N TRP A 171 8.49 2.79 -18.04
CA TRP A 171 9.66 2.12 -17.46
C TRP A 171 10.44 1.40 -18.55
N ILE A 172 11.75 1.63 -18.64
CA ILE A 172 12.57 1.07 -19.72
C ILE A 172 13.42 -0.09 -19.18
N GLY A 173 13.24 -1.27 -19.78
CA GLY A 173 14.13 -2.41 -19.60
C GLY A 173 15.45 -2.18 -20.34
N ALA A 174 16.47 -1.68 -19.63
CA ALA A 174 17.72 -1.24 -20.23
C ALA A 174 18.96 -1.88 -19.57
N TYR A 175 19.87 -2.41 -20.39
CA TYR A 175 21.13 -3.01 -19.92
C TYR A 175 22.37 -2.35 -20.52
N GLY A 176 22.38 -2.11 -21.84
CA GLY A 176 23.53 -1.51 -22.52
C GLY A 176 23.64 0.01 -22.31
N PRO A 177 24.84 0.61 -22.45
CA PRO A 177 25.06 2.03 -22.20
C PRO A 177 24.17 2.97 -23.03
N ARG A 178 23.88 2.62 -24.29
CA ARG A 178 22.98 3.41 -25.14
C ARG A 178 21.54 3.43 -24.58
N MET A 179 21.04 2.27 -24.17
CA MET A 179 19.71 2.13 -23.60
C MET A 179 19.60 2.85 -22.26
N GLN A 180 20.61 2.77 -21.40
CA GLN A 180 20.68 3.53 -20.13
C GLN A 180 20.62 5.05 -20.37
N ARG A 181 21.33 5.55 -21.38
CA ARG A 181 21.23 6.97 -21.76
C ARG A 181 19.84 7.34 -22.30
N VAL A 182 19.18 6.45 -23.05
CA VAL A 182 17.79 6.64 -23.46
C VAL A 182 16.87 6.70 -22.24
N THR A 183 17.07 5.84 -21.25
CA THR A 183 16.33 5.84 -19.98
C THR A 183 16.46 7.18 -19.26
N GLY A 184 17.67 7.71 -19.08
CA GLY A 184 17.85 9.03 -18.45
C GLY A 184 17.14 10.16 -19.21
N ARG A 185 17.22 10.15 -20.54
CA ARG A 185 16.62 11.20 -21.38
C ARG A 185 15.10 11.13 -21.46
N LEU A 186 14.55 9.92 -21.58
CA LEU A 186 13.16 9.72 -22.01
C LEU A 186 12.33 8.84 -21.08
N GLY A 187 12.93 7.98 -20.25
CA GLY A 187 12.18 7.08 -19.37
C GLY A 187 11.73 7.77 -18.08
N ASP A 188 10.61 7.30 -17.54
CA ASP A 188 10.12 7.68 -16.20
C ASP A 188 10.58 6.66 -15.15
N GLY A 189 11.06 5.50 -15.57
CA GLY A 189 11.72 4.52 -14.71
C GLY A 189 12.72 3.63 -15.45
N TRP A 190 13.61 3.03 -14.69
CA TRP A 190 14.57 2.02 -15.16
C TRP A 190 14.24 0.67 -14.52
N LEU A 191 14.10 -0.38 -15.33
CA LEU A 191 13.66 -1.71 -14.90
C LEU A 191 14.62 -2.83 -15.36
N PRO A 192 15.82 -2.94 -14.79
CA PRO A 192 16.70 -4.09 -14.97
C PRO A 192 16.23 -5.29 -14.13
N SER A 193 16.76 -6.47 -14.45
CA SER A 193 16.61 -7.65 -13.61
C SER A 193 17.95 -8.08 -13.02
N MET A 194 17.92 -8.51 -11.76
CA MET A 194 19.10 -8.97 -11.02
C MET A 194 19.87 -10.05 -11.79
N GLY A 195 19.17 -11.02 -12.36
CA GLY A 195 19.80 -12.09 -13.15
C GLY A 195 20.63 -11.61 -14.36
N TYR A 196 20.33 -10.43 -14.92
CA TYR A 196 21.01 -9.88 -16.09
C TYR A 196 21.94 -8.72 -15.76
N LEU A 197 21.73 -8.04 -14.64
CA LEU A 197 22.55 -6.94 -14.17
C LEU A 197 22.73 -7.09 -12.66
N ALA A 198 23.93 -7.52 -12.25
CA ALA A 198 24.24 -7.74 -10.84
C ALA A 198 24.22 -6.42 -10.04
N PRO A 199 23.96 -6.49 -8.71
CA PRO A 199 24.01 -5.33 -7.83
C PRO A 199 25.30 -4.50 -7.93
N ASP A 200 26.47 -5.14 -8.07
CA ASP A 200 27.76 -4.43 -8.18
C ASP A 200 27.89 -3.58 -9.45
N LYS A 201 27.03 -3.81 -10.45
CA LYS A 201 26.98 -3.03 -11.70
C LYS A 201 25.95 -1.91 -11.69
N LEU A 202 25.04 -1.87 -10.70
CA LEU A 202 24.02 -0.82 -10.60
C LEU A 202 24.62 0.59 -10.46
N PRO A 203 25.70 0.84 -9.70
CA PRO A 203 26.28 2.18 -9.59
C PRO A 203 26.74 2.78 -10.93
N GLU A 204 27.40 1.97 -11.76
CA GLU A 204 27.90 2.40 -13.06
C GLU A 204 26.76 2.66 -14.06
N ALA A 205 25.70 1.86 -14.00
CA ALA A 205 24.50 2.04 -14.80
C ALA A 205 23.71 3.29 -14.38
N ASN A 206 23.54 3.51 -13.07
CA ASN A 206 22.92 4.70 -12.51
C ASN A 206 23.63 5.97 -12.97
N ALA A 207 24.97 6.02 -12.87
CA ALA A 207 25.74 7.19 -13.30
C ALA A 207 25.44 7.58 -14.76
N ARG A 208 25.34 6.60 -15.66
CA ARG A 208 24.98 6.85 -17.07
C ARG A 208 23.56 7.37 -17.25
N ILE A 209 22.61 6.89 -16.44
CA ILE A 209 21.22 7.34 -16.46
C ILE A 209 21.15 8.78 -15.95
N ASP A 210 21.82 9.07 -14.84
CA ASP A 210 21.84 10.37 -14.19
C ASP A 210 22.50 11.44 -15.08
N GLU A 211 23.66 11.13 -15.66
CA GLU A 211 24.34 11.99 -16.62
C GLU A 211 23.44 12.31 -17.82
N ALA A 212 22.71 11.31 -18.33
CA ALA A 212 21.82 11.48 -19.46
C ALA A 212 20.53 12.23 -19.11
N ALA A 213 20.01 12.07 -17.89
CA ALA A 213 18.90 12.85 -17.37
C ALA A 213 19.29 14.32 -17.21
N ALA A 214 20.43 14.59 -16.55
CA ALA A 214 20.96 15.94 -16.37
C ALA A 214 21.24 16.62 -17.72
N ALA A 215 21.85 15.92 -18.67
CA ALA A 215 22.08 16.43 -20.02
C ALA A 215 20.79 16.74 -20.80
N ALA A 216 19.66 16.11 -20.42
CA ALA A 216 18.34 16.41 -20.96
C ALA A 216 17.57 17.49 -20.17
N GLY A 217 18.19 18.10 -19.15
CA GLY A 217 17.54 19.08 -18.29
C GLY A 217 16.52 18.48 -17.30
N ARG A 218 16.63 17.18 -17.01
CA ARG A 218 15.79 16.46 -16.05
C ARG A 218 16.57 16.21 -14.76
N ALA A 219 15.86 16.08 -13.66
CA ALA A 219 16.50 15.68 -12.41
C ALA A 219 16.70 14.15 -12.40
N PRO A 220 17.84 13.62 -11.93
CA PRO A 220 18.05 12.17 -11.81
C PRO A 220 16.94 11.46 -11.04
N GLN A 221 16.37 12.12 -10.03
CA GLN A 221 15.24 11.64 -9.23
C GLN A 221 13.90 11.58 -10.00
N ASP A 222 13.78 12.18 -11.20
CA ASP A 222 12.59 12.06 -12.04
C ASP A 222 12.49 10.69 -12.74
N VAL A 223 13.54 9.88 -12.64
CA VAL A 223 13.59 8.52 -13.19
C VAL A 223 13.55 7.56 -12.01
N ILE A 224 12.47 6.80 -11.85
CA ILE A 224 12.32 5.81 -10.77
C ILE A 224 13.28 4.63 -11.01
N ARG A 225 13.83 4.05 -9.93
CA ARG A 225 14.71 2.87 -10.02
C ARG A 225 13.96 1.62 -9.57
N LEU A 226 13.59 0.78 -10.54
CA LEU A 226 12.93 -0.49 -10.30
C LEU A 226 13.94 -1.63 -10.43
N TYR A 227 13.67 -2.79 -9.85
CA TYR A 227 14.55 -3.93 -9.96
C TYR A 227 13.79 -5.25 -9.82
N ASN A 228 13.88 -6.11 -10.84
CA ASN A 228 13.36 -7.47 -10.70
C ASN A 228 14.32 -8.29 -9.85
N VAL A 229 13.82 -8.80 -8.74
CA VAL A 229 14.56 -9.61 -7.76
C VAL A 229 14.01 -11.03 -7.74
N HIS A 230 14.83 -11.97 -7.29
CA HIS A 230 14.44 -13.37 -7.09
C HIS A 230 15.03 -13.87 -5.77
N GLY A 231 14.41 -14.87 -5.17
CA GLY A 231 14.87 -15.46 -3.92
C GLY A 231 13.95 -16.60 -3.47
N ARG A 232 14.38 -17.36 -2.46
CA ARG A 232 13.53 -18.33 -1.75
C ARG A 232 13.83 -18.31 -0.26
N PHE A 233 12.81 -18.17 0.58
CA PHE A 233 12.98 -18.22 2.03
C PHE A 233 13.62 -19.55 2.47
N GLY A 234 14.58 -19.46 3.39
CA GLY A 234 15.29 -20.62 3.94
C GLY A 234 16.25 -21.32 2.97
N GLY A 235 16.56 -20.74 1.80
CA GLY A 235 17.51 -21.30 0.85
C GLY A 235 18.14 -20.26 -0.08
N SER A 236 18.88 -20.71 -1.08
CA SER A 236 19.35 -19.85 -2.19
C SER A 236 18.84 -20.39 -3.52
N THR A 237 18.31 -19.52 -4.38
CA THR A 237 18.03 -19.82 -5.78
C THR A 237 19.03 -19.08 -6.67
N ALA A 238 19.53 -19.77 -7.70
CA ALA A 238 20.21 -19.11 -8.81
C ALA A 238 19.14 -18.60 -9.78
N GLY A 239 19.16 -17.31 -10.10
CA GLY A 239 18.26 -16.71 -11.08
C GLY A 239 18.69 -17.02 -12.52
N ALA A 240 17.91 -16.55 -13.49
CA ALA A 240 18.33 -16.54 -14.89
C ALA A 240 19.69 -15.82 -15.00
N GLY A 241 20.73 -16.47 -15.51
CA GLY A 241 22.10 -15.92 -15.54
C GLY A 241 23.02 -16.37 -14.39
N GLY A 242 22.57 -17.26 -13.51
CA GLY A 242 23.42 -17.94 -12.51
C GLY A 242 23.76 -17.09 -11.28
N GLN A 243 23.20 -15.89 -11.16
CA GLN A 243 23.41 -15.02 -10.01
C GLN A 243 22.53 -15.43 -8.82
N ALA A 244 23.11 -15.35 -7.63
CA ALA A 244 22.40 -15.61 -6.39
C ALA A 244 21.31 -14.57 -6.15
N GLY A 245 20.12 -15.03 -5.79
CA GLY A 245 19.03 -14.16 -5.33
C GLY A 245 19.14 -13.80 -3.84
N LEU A 246 18.06 -13.21 -3.32
CA LEU A 246 17.86 -12.94 -1.90
C LEU A 246 17.91 -14.24 -1.09
N ARG A 247 18.50 -14.17 0.10
CA ARG A 247 18.77 -15.32 0.98
C ARG A 247 18.29 -15.07 2.40
N GLY A 248 17.92 -16.14 3.08
CA GLY A 248 17.58 -16.11 4.51
C GLY A 248 16.09 -15.95 4.80
N SER A 249 15.80 -15.30 5.91
CA SER A 249 14.49 -14.98 6.48
C SER A 249 13.90 -13.69 5.89
N ALA A 250 12.69 -13.31 6.32
CA ALA A 250 12.06 -12.06 5.93
C ALA A 250 12.90 -10.83 6.35
N THR A 251 13.46 -10.86 7.56
CA THR A 251 14.36 -9.81 8.06
C THR A 251 15.62 -9.70 7.20
N ASP A 252 16.26 -10.83 6.87
CA ASP A 252 17.46 -10.82 6.01
C ASP A 252 17.15 -10.22 4.63
N TRP A 253 15.96 -10.50 4.08
CA TRP A 253 15.53 -9.92 2.80
C TRP A 253 15.29 -8.41 2.92
N ALA A 254 14.65 -7.95 3.99
CA ALA A 254 14.43 -6.53 4.22
C ALA A 254 15.76 -5.76 4.31
N GLU A 255 16.75 -6.30 5.01
CA GLU A 255 18.10 -5.72 5.11
C GLU A 255 18.80 -5.68 3.74
N GLN A 256 18.81 -6.80 2.99
CA GLN A 256 19.40 -6.86 1.64
C GLN A 256 18.75 -5.85 0.69
N LEU A 257 17.43 -5.68 0.75
CA LEU A 257 16.71 -4.71 -0.08
C LEU A 257 16.98 -3.26 0.38
N ALA A 258 17.12 -3.03 1.69
CA ALA A 258 17.48 -1.72 2.22
C ALA A 258 18.88 -1.30 1.76
N GLU A 259 19.84 -2.23 1.70
CA GLU A 259 21.17 -1.97 1.14
C GLU A 259 21.11 -1.55 -0.33
N LEU A 260 20.28 -2.23 -1.14
CA LEU A 260 20.06 -1.84 -2.54
C LEU A 260 19.40 -0.47 -2.66
N ALA A 261 18.48 -0.14 -1.76
CA ALA A 261 17.80 1.15 -1.75
C ALA A 261 18.72 2.30 -1.37
N LEU A 262 19.38 2.18 -0.21
CA LEU A 262 20.20 3.24 0.36
C LEU A 262 21.57 3.36 -0.33
N GLY A 263 22.13 2.25 -0.79
CA GLY A 263 23.45 2.17 -1.41
C GLY A 263 23.43 2.33 -2.92
N GLN A 264 22.40 1.80 -3.59
CA GLN A 264 22.32 1.75 -5.06
C GLN A 264 21.09 2.47 -5.63
N GLY A 265 20.25 3.06 -4.78
CA GLY A 265 19.13 3.89 -5.18
C GLY A 265 17.93 3.14 -5.73
N MET A 266 17.86 1.81 -5.60
CA MET A 266 16.70 1.02 -6.05
C MET A 266 15.51 1.23 -5.11
N SER A 267 14.31 1.47 -5.63
CA SER A 267 13.16 1.80 -4.78
C SER A 267 11.93 0.94 -5.03
N THR A 268 11.81 0.34 -6.21
CA THR A 268 10.72 -0.59 -6.51
C THR A 268 11.28 -1.99 -6.71
N PHE A 269 10.98 -2.92 -5.81
CA PHE A 269 11.48 -4.29 -5.86
C PHE A 269 10.39 -5.25 -6.32
N ILE A 270 10.61 -5.89 -7.47
CA ILE A 270 9.61 -6.77 -8.10
C ILE A 270 10.06 -8.22 -7.97
N LEU A 271 9.41 -8.99 -7.10
CA LEU A 271 9.77 -10.37 -6.82
C LEU A 271 9.17 -11.33 -7.86
N ALA A 272 10.03 -12.06 -8.56
CA ALA A 272 9.63 -13.20 -9.37
C ALA A 272 9.23 -14.37 -8.47
N THR A 273 7.94 -14.68 -8.41
CA THR A 273 7.41 -15.78 -7.60
C THR A 273 6.07 -16.28 -8.13
N ASP A 274 5.86 -17.60 -8.03
CA ASP A 274 4.61 -18.28 -8.29
C ASP A 274 3.99 -18.88 -7.02
N ASP A 275 4.48 -18.49 -5.84
CA ASP A 275 4.05 -19.03 -4.55
C ASP A 275 3.31 -17.99 -3.72
N VAL A 276 2.05 -18.29 -3.39
CA VAL A 276 1.15 -17.36 -2.66
C VAL A 276 1.69 -17.03 -1.27
N ARG A 277 2.26 -18.01 -0.56
CA ARG A 277 2.83 -17.78 0.77
C ARG A 277 4.02 -16.80 0.68
N THR A 278 4.86 -16.97 -0.32
CA THR A 278 5.98 -16.04 -0.58
C THR A 278 5.48 -14.63 -0.87
N VAL A 279 4.38 -14.47 -1.64
CA VAL A 279 3.75 -13.15 -1.86
C VAL A 279 3.29 -12.53 -0.54
N GLN A 280 2.62 -13.29 0.31
CA GLN A 280 2.12 -12.82 1.61
C GLN A 280 3.26 -12.37 2.52
N VAL A 281 4.29 -13.21 2.71
CA VAL A 281 5.47 -12.86 3.54
C VAL A 281 6.20 -11.65 2.96
N PHE A 282 6.34 -11.56 1.63
CA PHE A 282 7.00 -10.43 0.99
C PHE A 282 6.25 -9.11 1.23
N GLY A 283 4.92 -9.13 1.13
CA GLY A 283 4.10 -7.93 1.35
C GLY A 283 3.94 -7.55 2.82
N GLN A 284 3.69 -8.53 3.70
CA GLN A 284 3.28 -8.31 5.08
C GLN A 284 4.44 -8.27 6.09
N GLU A 285 5.57 -8.91 5.78
CA GLU A 285 6.73 -8.93 6.67
C GLU A 285 7.91 -8.15 6.07
N VAL A 286 8.32 -8.48 4.84
CA VAL A 286 9.51 -7.85 4.21
C VAL A 286 9.24 -6.37 3.90
N GLY A 287 8.06 -6.04 3.39
CA GLY A 287 7.69 -4.68 2.99
C GLY A 287 7.74 -3.66 4.12
N PRO A 288 6.99 -3.85 5.22
CA PRO A 288 7.04 -2.95 6.38
C PRO A 288 8.46 -2.82 6.94
N ALA A 289 9.14 -3.94 7.19
CA ALA A 289 10.50 -3.93 7.71
C ALA A 289 11.49 -3.17 6.81
N LEU A 290 11.40 -3.34 5.49
CA LEU A 290 12.20 -2.60 4.53
C LEU A 290 11.92 -1.09 4.59
N ARG A 291 10.64 -0.70 4.63
CA ARG A 291 10.25 0.72 4.70
C ARG A 291 10.76 1.36 5.99
N ASP A 292 10.66 0.66 7.12
CA ASP A 292 11.14 1.12 8.43
C ASP A 292 12.67 1.30 8.43
N LEU A 293 13.42 0.32 7.91
CA LEU A 293 14.87 0.39 7.79
C LEU A 293 15.32 1.60 6.94
N VAL A 294 14.70 1.78 5.78
CA VAL A 294 15.03 2.90 4.88
C VAL A 294 14.65 4.25 5.51
N GLN A 295 13.49 4.34 6.15
CA GLN A 295 13.03 5.56 6.79
C GLN A 295 13.89 5.94 8.01
N ALA A 296 14.29 4.97 8.82
CA ALA A 296 15.18 5.17 9.97
C ALA A 296 16.54 5.73 9.50
N GLU A 297 17.14 5.15 8.47
CA GLU A 297 18.41 5.63 7.92
C GLU A 297 18.29 7.04 7.32
N ARG A 298 17.23 7.31 6.53
CA ARG A 298 16.99 8.65 5.96
C ARG A 298 16.80 9.71 7.04
N SER A 299 16.06 9.38 8.10
CA SER A 299 15.81 10.28 9.23
C SER A 299 17.08 10.51 10.07
N GLY A 300 17.88 9.46 10.28
CA GLY A 300 19.18 9.56 10.96
C GLY A 300 20.16 10.46 10.23
N ARG A 301 20.23 10.36 8.89
CA ARG A 301 21.05 11.27 8.04
C ARG A 301 20.57 12.71 8.12
N ALA A 302 19.27 12.94 8.01
CA ALA A 302 18.70 14.28 8.13
C ALA A 302 18.96 14.91 9.51
N GLY A 303 18.84 14.12 10.58
CA GLY A 303 19.18 14.55 11.94
C GLY A 303 20.67 14.85 12.14
N GLY A 304 21.56 14.08 11.51
CA GLY A 304 23.01 14.33 11.50
C GLY A 304 23.40 15.61 10.75
N ASP A 305 22.77 15.87 9.60
CA ASP A 305 22.98 17.09 8.82
C ASP A 305 22.43 18.33 9.55
N LEU A 306 21.30 18.20 10.25
CA LEU A 306 20.74 19.26 11.10
C LEU A 306 21.58 19.51 12.35
N ALA A 307 22.14 18.47 12.99
CA ALA A 307 23.06 18.62 14.12
C ALA A 307 24.38 19.29 13.71
N ALA A 308 24.89 18.99 12.51
CA ALA A 308 26.05 19.68 11.93
C ALA A 308 25.76 21.15 11.55
N ALA A 309 24.51 21.46 11.19
CA ALA A 309 24.07 22.83 10.90
C ALA A 309 23.77 23.67 12.17
N ASN A 310 23.45 23.02 13.30
CA ASN A 310 23.09 23.70 14.55
C ASN A 310 24.29 24.15 15.41
N ASP A 311 25.52 23.87 14.98
CA ASP A 311 26.76 24.37 15.62
C ASP A 311 27.01 25.88 15.34
N GLN A 312 26.05 26.56 14.70
CA GLN A 312 26.02 28.01 14.53
C GLN A 312 24.62 28.57 14.86
N ALA A 313 24.26 28.60 16.14
CA ALA A 313 23.03 29.28 16.60
C ALA A 313 23.35 30.63 17.28
N PRO A 314 22.66 31.73 16.93
CA PRO A 314 22.47 32.86 17.82
C PRO A 314 21.19 32.71 18.67
N GLU A 315 21.15 33.50 19.73
CA GLU A 315 20.37 33.36 20.97
C GLU A 315 18.83 33.32 20.85
N SER A 316 18.25 32.66 21.87
CA SER A 316 16.83 32.41 22.14
C SER A 316 15.98 33.66 22.42
N VAL A 317 14.73 33.64 21.95
CA VAL A 317 13.67 34.57 22.36
C VAL A 317 12.53 33.81 23.03
N GLU A 318 12.16 34.25 24.24
CA GLU A 318 11.03 33.75 25.04
C GLU A 318 9.67 34.17 24.44
N VAL A 319 8.66 33.29 24.56
CA VAL A 319 7.25 33.63 24.30
C VAL A 319 6.40 33.29 25.52
N THR A 320 5.68 34.29 26.01
CA THR A 320 4.78 34.31 27.17
C THR A 320 3.38 33.79 26.82
N THR A 321 2.76 33.02 27.72
CA THR A 321 1.36 32.53 27.63
C THR A 321 0.40 33.36 28.50
N ALA A 322 -0.88 33.41 28.11
CA ALA A 322 -1.99 34.03 28.82
C ALA A 322 -3.33 33.27 28.52
N PRO A 323 -4.42 33.41 29.30
CA PRO A 323 -5.12 32.29 29.95
C PRO A 323 -6.57 32.03 29.48
N GLY A 324 -7.11 30.86 29.87
CA GLY A 324 -8.43 30.32 29.44
C GLY A 324 -9.64 30.59 30.34
N ALA A 325 -10.77 29.92 30.02
CA ALA A 325 -11.98 29.63 30.83
C ALA A 325 -13.06 28.93 29.94
N PRO A 326 -14.19 28.41 30.47
CA PRO A 326 -14.43 27.54 31.63
C PRO A 326 -15.32 26.28 31.28
N GLY A 327 -15.34 25.27 32.16
CA GLY A 327 -16.15 24.04 32.00
C GLY A 327 -17.46 24.00 32.81
N ASN A 328 -18.25 22.92 32.66
CA ASN A 328 -19.20 22.38 33.64
C ASN A 328 -19.70 20.93 33.26
N PRO A 329 -20.44 20.16 34.11
CA PRO A 329 -19.92 18.90 34.68
C PRO A 329 -20.90 17.68 34.67
N GLY A 330 -20.41 16.51 35.14
CA GLY A 330 -21.19 15.32 35.56
C GLY A 330 -20.77 14.06 34.80
N ALA A 331 -20.59 12.85 35.35
CA ALA A 331 -20.87 12.27 36.67
C ALA A 331 -19.77 11.21 37.03
N GLY A 332 -19.73 10.79 38.28
CA GLY A 332 -18.58 10.12 38.91
C GLY A 332 -18.40 8.64 38.61
N VAL A 333 -17.17 8.31 38.20
CA VAL A 333 -16.45 7.07 38.50
C VAL A 333 -15.08 7.51 39.02
N THR A 334 -14.51 6.82 40.01
CA THR A 334 -13.18 7.15 40.56
C THR A 334 -12.13 7.10 39.45
N ARG A 335 -11.78 8.28 38.91
CA ARG A 335 -10.81 8.49 37.83
C ARG A 335 -9.44 7.95 38.27
N ALA A 336 -8.86 7.03 37.49
CA ALA A 336 -7.42 6.87 37.46
C ALA A 336 -6.79 8.26 37.21
N GLN A 337 -5.71 8.61 37.92
CA GLN A 337 -5.03 9.89 37.72
C GLN A 337 -4.40 9.90 36.32
N LEU A 338 -5.13 10.44 35.35
CA LEU A 338 -4.69 10.58 33.96
C LEU A 338 -3.57 11.63 33.84
N PRO A 339 -2.63 11.46 32.90
CA PRO A 339 -1.61 12.47 32.56
C PRO A 339 -2.25 13.85 32.30
N GLN A 340 -1.72 14.92 32.93
CA GLN A 340 -2.12 16.27 32.54
C GLN A 340 -1.72 16.54 31.08
N GLY A 341 -2.69 16.94 30.26
CA GLY A 341 -2.49 17.27 28.84
C GLY A 341 -3.08 16.27 27.84
N ILE A 342 -3.58 15.11 28.30
CA ILE A 342 -4.33 14.16 27.47
C ILE A 342 -5.75 14.00 28.01
N ILE A 343 -6.72 13.98 27.10
CA ILE A 343 -8.13 13.77 27.40
C ILE A 343 -8.57 12.56 26.56
N PRO A 344 -8.68 11.36 27.17
CA PRO A 344 -9.33 10.22 26.52
C PRO A 344 -10.73 10.60 26.06
N THR A 345 -11.14 10.03 24.94
CA THR A 345 -12.46 10.27 24.38
C THR A 345 -13.51 9.64 25.30
N PRO A 346 -14.48 10.43 25.81
CA PRO A 346 -15.48 9.91 26.74
C PRO A 346 -16.40 8.88 26.08
N ASP A 347 -16.67 7.80 26.81
CA ASP A 347 -17.78 6.89 26.51
C ASP A 347 -19.09 7.54 26.95
N ASP A 348 -20.09 7.56 26.07
CA ASP A 348 -21.42 8.11 26.39
C ASP A 348 -22.30 7.13 27.19
N GLY A 349 -21.84 5.88 27.36
CA GLY A 349 -22.52 4.83 28.11
C GLY A 349 -23.78 4.28 27.44
N THR A 350 -24.05 4.66 26.20
CA THR A 350 -25.20 4.16 25.44
C THR A 350 -24.86 2.80 24.86
N ARG A 351 -25.75 1.81 25.07
CA ARG A 351 -25.66 0.48 24.45
C ARG A 351 -26.92 0.20 23.67
N LEU A 352 -26.77 -0.03 22.38
CA LEU A 352 -27.83 -0.14 21.38
C LEU A 352 -28.50 -1.51 21.41
N THR A 353 -27.72 -2.56 21.61
CA THR A 353 -28.19 -3.95 21.70
C THR A 353 -28.40 -4.40 23.13
N GLY A 354 -27.58 -3.89 24.06
CA GLY A 354 -27.50 -4.40 25.43
C GLY A 354 -26.89 -5.80 25.54
N GLU A 355 -26.30 -6.34 24.46
CA GLU A 355 -25.69 -7.66 24.35
C GLU A 355 -24.16 -7.62 24.49
N LEU A 356 -23.64 -6.86 25.46
CA LEU A 356 -22.20 -6.86 25.74
C LEU A 356 -21.78 -8.16 26.43
N ASP A 357 -20.81 -8.86 25.85
CA ASP A 357 -20.22 -10.08 26.42
C ASP A 357 -19.30 -9.81 27.63
N TRP A 358 -19.36 -8.59 28.18
CA TRP A 358 -18.66 -8.21 29.40
C TRP A 358 -19.43 -7.25 30.31
N ASP A 359 -19.18 -7.38 31.63
CA ASP A 359 -19.71 -6.50 32.66
C ASP A 359 -18.75 -5.33 32.93
N GLU A 360 -19.02 -4.15 32.36
CA GLU A 360 -18.09 -3.01 32.40
C GLU A 360 -17.66 -2.54 33.80
N PRO A 361 -18.54 -2.49 34.82
CA PRO A 361 -18.15 -2.17 36.20
C PRO A 361 -17.22 -3.20 36.85
N SER A 362 -17.14 -4.42 36.30
CA SER A 362 -16.26 -5.48 36.82
C SER A 362 -14.82 -5.39 36.31
N ARG A 363 -14.56 -4.53 35.32
CA ARG A 363 -13.24 -4.37 34.72
C ARG A 363 -12.19 -3.95 35.76
N PRO A 364 -10.98 -4.54 35.74
CA PRO A 364 -9.90 -4.07 36.58
C PRO A 364 -9.51 -2.64 36.20
N SER A 365 -9.01 -1.87 37.16
CA SER A 365 -8.45 -0.54 36.89
C SER A 365 -7.18 -0.37 37.69
N VAL A 366 -6.16 0.20 37.05
CA VAL A 366 -4.84 0.39 37.64
C VAL A 366 -4.60 1.89 37.74
N GLY A 367 -4.71 2.41 38.97
CA GLY A 367 -4.37 3.79 39.26
C GLY A 367 -2.88 4.07 39.04
N ALA A 368 -2.51 5.35 38.95
CA ALA A 368 -1.12 5.75 38.79
C ALA A 368 -0.25 5.21 39.95
N PRO A 369 0.94 4.64 39.68
CA PRO A 369 1.83 4.15 40.72
C PRO A 369 2.28 5.30 41.64
N ALA A 370 2.55 4.99 42.91
CA ALA A 370 2.97 5.99 43.89
C ALA A 370 4.26 6.71 43.42
N GLY A 371 4.17 8.03 43.24
CA GLY A 371 5.28 8.86 42.74
C GLY A 371 5.30 9.07 41.23
N ALA A 372 4.26 8.65 40.49
CA ALA A 372 4.13 8.97 39.08
C ALA A 372 4.12 10.50 38.82
N PRO A 373 4.76 10.98 37.73
CA PRO A 373 4.71 12.38 37.36
C PRO A 373 3.27 12.84 37.15
N THR A 374 2.92 14.01 37.67
CA THR A 374 1.61 14.63 37.42
C THR A 374 1.58 15.43 36.11
N ALA A 375 2.75 15.68 35.51
CA ALA A 375 2.92 16.36 34.23
C ALA A 375 3.96 15.63 33.37
N TYR A 376 3.70 15.56 32.06
CA TYR A 376 4.51 14.85 31.08
C TYR A 376 4.96 15.80 29.96
N THR A 377 6.07 15.49 29.30
CA THR A 377 6.54 16.27 28.14
C THR A 377 5.72 15.95 26.88
N PRO A 378 5.68 16.85 25.88
CA PRO A 378 4.99 16.57 24.61
C PRO A 378 5.46 15.28 23.92
N ALA A 379 6.75 14.96 24.01
CA ALA A 379 7.30 13.71 23.44
C ALA A 379 6.77 12.46 24.16
N GLN A 380 6.58 12.53 25.48
CA GLN A 380 5.98 11.44 26.27
C GLN A 380 4.49 11.29 26.00
N LEU A 381 3.79 12.39 25.71
CA LEU A 381 2.37 12.38 25.37
C LEU A 381 2.10 11.90 23.93
N ALA A 382 3.11 11.78 23.08
CA ALA A 382 2.93 11.43 21.67
C ALA A 382 2.33 10.03 21.46
N ALA A 383 2.80 9.02 22.20
CA ALA A 383 2.28 7.65 22.09
C ALA A 383 0.80 7.52 22.53
N PRO A 384 0.41 7.97 23.73
CA PRO A 384 -0.99 7.93 24.13
C PRO A 384 -1.90 8.86 23.29
N GLN A 385 -1.40 9.99 22.79
CA GLN A 385 -2.17 10.82 21.85
C GLN A 385 -2.40 10.08 20.53
N HIS A 386 -1.39 9.37 20.02
CA HIS A 386 -1.53 8.60 18.78
C HIS A 386 -2.57 7.48 18.89
N LEU A 387 -2.62 6.80 20.05
CA LEU A 387 -3.66 5.81 20.34
C LEU A 387 -5.07 6.42 20.24
N ILE A 388 -5.28 7.55 20.92
CA ILE A 388 -6.56 8.28 20.90
C ILE A 388 -6.91 8.74 19.49
N ASP A 389 -5.95 9.26 18.72
CA ASP A 389 -6.17 9.71 17.34
C ASP A 389 -6.63 8.54 16.43
N ILE A 390 -6.05 7.34 16.61
CA ILE A 390 -6.47 6.13 15.88
C ILE A 390 -7.89 5.73 16.31
N HIS A 391 -8.14 5.68 17.62
CA HIS A 391 -9.44 5.27 18.15
C HIS A 391 -10.56 6.23 17.74
N ASP A 392 -10.33 7.54 17.78
CA ASP A 392 -11.29 8.54 17.32
C ASP A 392 -11.63 8.39 15.84
N HIS A 393 -10.63 8.07 15.02
CA HIS A 393 -10.89 7.74 13.63
C HIS A 393 -11.77 6.49 13.48
N LEU A 394 -11.53 5.45 14.28
CA LEU A 394 -12.37 4.24 14.29
C LEU A 394 -13.81 4.53 14.73
N ARG A 395 -14.01 5.42 15.71
CA ARG A 395 -15.34 5.87 16.18
C ARG A 395 -16.10 6.63 15.09
N GLU A 396 -15.43 7.54 14.39
CA GLU A 396 -16.02 8.31 13.30
C GLU A 396 -16.47 7.40 12.15
N GLU A 397 -15.62 6.46 11.74
CA GLU A 397 -15.94 5.52 10.66
C GLU A 397 -17.09 4.57 11.06
N LEU A 398 -17.12 4.09 12.31
CA LEU A 398 -18.23 3.25 12.80
C LEU A 398 -19.57 3.97 12.80
N SER A 399 -19.57 5.23 13.24
CA SER A 399 -20.77 6.08 13.24
C SER A 399 -21.32 6.26 11.82
N ARG A 400 -20.43 6.50 10.85
CA ARG A 400 -20.77 6.64 9.43
C ARG A 400 -21.34 5.34 8.82
N VAL A 401 -20.75 4.19 9.15
CA VAL A 401 -21.27 2.88 8.71
C VAL A 401 -22.70 2.67 9.19
N ARG A 402 -22.93 2.96 10.47
CA ARG A 402 -24.25 2.81 11.10
C ARG A 402 -25.30 3.72 10.44
N GLU A 403 -24.97 4.99 10.21
CA GLU A 403 -25.86 5.93 9.52
C GLU A 403 -26.28 5.42 8.13
N VAL A 404 -25.36 4.81 7.39
CA VAL A 404 -25.68 4.28 6.06
C VAL A 404 -26.57 3.03 6.15
N VAL A 405 -26.30 2.13 7.10
CA VAL A 405 -27.14 0.95 7.33
C VAL A 405 -28.57 1.36 7.72
N ASP A 406 -28.71 2.37 8.59
CA ASP A 406 -30.01 2.92 9.00
C ASP A 406 -30.76 3.52 7.81
N GLN A 407 -30.10 4.31 6.96
CA GLN A 407 -30.71 4.87 5.76
C GLN A 407 -31.20 3.81 4.77
N VAL A 408 -30.50 2.66 4.68
CA VAL A 408 -30.96 1.51 3.87
C VAL A 408 -32.19 0.86 4.47
N ARG A 409 -32.18 0.67 5.79
CA ARG A 409 -33.26 0.02 6.54
C ARG A 409 -34.56 0.83 6.52
N GLU A 410 -34.46 2.15 6.60
CA GLU A 410 -35.58 3.08 6.51
C GLU A 410 -36.11 3.23 5.07
N GLY A 411 -35.41 2.66 4.08
CA GLY A 411 -35.77 2.76 2.67
C GLY A 411 -35.50 4.13 2.06
N HIS A 412 -34.79 5.01 2.78
CA HIS A 412 -34.32 6.31 2.27
C HIS A 412 -33.19 6.14 1.26
N LEU A 413 -32.49 5.00 1.30
CA LEU A 413 -31.36 4.69 0.45
C LEU A 413 -31.49 3.27 -0.10
N GLN A 414 -31.35 3.09 -1.41
CA GLN A 414 -31.24 1.72 -1.94
C GLN A 414 -29.88 1.13 -1.57
N VAL A 415 -29.78 -0.19 -1.42
CA VAL A 415 -28.50 -0.90 -1.16
C VAL A 415 -27.39 -0.47 -2.14
N GLY A 416 -27.75 -0.26 -3.41
CA GLY A 416 -26.81 0.24 -4.43
C GLY A 416 -26.37 1.70 -4.24
N GLN A 417 -27.20 2.56 -3.62
CA GLN A 417 -26.87 3.95 -3.30
C GLN A 417 -26.10 4.05 -1.97
N ALA A 418 -26.41 3.19 -1.00
CA ALA A 418 -25.64 2.96 0.23
C ALA A 418 -24.19 2.64 -0.05
N ARG A 419 -24.00 1.76 -1.04
CA ARG A 419 -22.70 1.47 -1.63
C ARG A 419 -21.98 2.76 -2.05
N SER A 420 -22.67 3.68 -2.72
CA SER A 420 -22.08 4.94 -3.19
C SER A 420 -21.75 5.94 -2.07
N ILE A 421 -22.53 5.99 -0.99
CA ILE A 421 -22.26 6.90 0.14
C ILE A 421 -21.06 6.39 0.94
N ILE A 422 -21.05 5.10 1.31
CA ILE A 422 -19.89 4.45 1.94
C ILE A 422 -18.63 4.61 1.07
N ASN A 423 -18.77 4.52 -0.26
CA ASN A 423 -17.66 4.76 -1.22
C ASN A 423 -17.06 6.19 -1.18
N THR A 424 -17.72 7.17 -0.57
CA THR A 424 -17.27 8.58 -0.54
C THR A 424 -16.78 9.05 0.82
N MET A 425 -16.92 8.22 1.87
CA MET A 425 -16.66 8.60 3.27
C MET A 425 -15.18 8.58 3.66
N THR A 426 -14.27 8.17 2.77
CA THR A 426 -12.82 8.26 2.99
C THR A 426 -12.07 8.79 1.77
N MET A 427 -11.16 9.74 2.00
CA MET A 427 -10.19 10.23 1.02
C MET A 427 -9.08 9.20 0.80
N ARG A 428 -9.37 8.17 0.00
CA ARG A 428 -8.52 7.70 -1.11
C ARG A 428 -9.36 6.73 -1.94
N GLN A 429 -9.64 7.16 -3.16
CA GLN A 429 -10.46 6.46 -4.15
C GLN A 429 -10.01 5.01 -4.37
N ASN A 430 -10.97 4.08 -4.41
CA ASN A 430 -11.20 3.13 -5.51
C ASN A 430 -12.43 2.25 -5.19
N THR A 431 -13.24 1.95 -6.20
CA THR A 431 -14.60 1.41 -6.08
C THR A 431 -14.63 -0.06 -5.66
N TRP A 432 -15.32 -0.37 -4.56
CA TRP A 432 -15.49 -1.73 -4.03
C TRP A 432 -16.96 -2.09 -3.74
N THR A 433 -17.24 -3.39 -3.66
CA THR A 433 -18.53 -3.95 -3.26
C THR A 433 -18.70 -3.84 -1.74
N LEU A 434 -19.93 -3.58 -1.23
CA LEU A 434 -20.24 -3.34 0.19
C LEU A 434 -19.57 -4.32 1.17
N GLY A 435 -19.47 -5.61 0.82
CA GLY A 435 -18.79 -6.62 1.65
C GLY A 435 -17.28 -6.41 1.83
N ALA A 436 -16.57 -5.83 0.86
CA ALA A 436 -15.13 -5.57 0.96
C ALA A 436 -14.78 -4.36 1.85
N PHE A 437 -15.71 -3.43 2.06
CA PHE A 437 -15.52 -2.28 2.96
C PHE A 437 -15.54 -2.73 4.42
N CYS A 438 -16.55 -3.50 4.82
CA CYS A 438 -16.57 -4.07 6.17
C CYS A 438 -15.35 -4.97 6.39
N GLN A 439 -14.95 -5.76 5.40
CA GLN A 439 -13.68 -6.50 5.47
C GLN A 439 -12.45 -5.58 5.66
N SER A 440 -12.44 -4.36 5.10
CA SER A 440 -11.37 -3.38 5.28
C SER A 440 -11.41 -2.70 6.65
N TYR A 441 -12.59 -2.31 7.13
CA TYR A 441 -12.78 -1.78 8.49
C TYR A 441 -12.43 -2.85 9.54
N CYS A 442 -12.96 -4.07 9.40
CA CYS A 442 -12.57 -5.22 10.21
C CYS A 442 -11.06 -5.43 10.17
N ARG A 443 -10.40 -5.31 9.00
CA ARG A 443 -8.94 -5.46 8.89
C ARG A 443 -8.16 -4.35 9.60
N ILE A 444 -8.63 -3.11 9.61
CA ILE A 444 -7.99 -2.01 10.35
C ILE A 444 -8.15 -2.25 11.86
N VAL A 445 -9.35 -2.60 12.32
CA VAL A 445 -9.62 -2.92 13.73
C VAL A 445 -8.80 -4.14 14.17
N THR A 446 -8.82 -5.24 13.40
CA THR A 446 -8.00 -6.42 13.65
C THR A 446 -6.51 -6.09 13.61
N GLY A 447 -6.05 -5.28 12.66
CA GLY A 447 -4.64 -4.91 12.53
C GLY A 447 -4.14 -4.07 13.69
N HIS A 448 -4.94 -3.10 14.14
CA HIS A 448 -4.68 -2.27 15.31
C HIS A 448 -4.57 -3.12 16.60
N HIS A 449 -5.60 -3.90 16.92
CA HIS A 449 -5.60 -4.75 18.11
C HIS A 449 -4.54 -5.88 18.04
N THR A 450 -4.25 -6.43 16.86
CA THR A 450 -3.16 -7.42 16.69
C THR A 450 -1.77 -6.82 16.97
N LEU A 451 -1.55 -5.54 16.61
CA LEU A 451 -0.30 -4.84 16.92
C LEU A 451 -0.17 -4.59 18.42
N GLU A 452 -1.27 -4.28 19.09
CA GLU A 452 -1.32 -4.14 20.54
C GLU A 452 -0.98 -5.45 21.25
N ASP A 453 -1.64 -6.55 20.89
CA ASP A 453 -1.41 -7.88 21.46
C ASP A 453 0.03 -8.37 21.27
N ARG A 454 0.63 -8.08 20.12
CA ARG A 454 1.95 -8.64 19.75
C ARG A 454 3.12 -7.77 20.15
N SER A 455 2.92 -6.47 20.29
CA SER A 455 4.01 -5.52 20.55
C SER A 455 3.75 -4.71 21.82
N VAL A 456 2.65 -3.96 21.86
CA VAL A 456 2.39 -2.97 22.92
C VAL A 456 2.16 -3.66 24.27
N PHE A 457 1.30 -4.67 24.34
CA PHE A 457 0.99 -5.35 25.59
C PHE A 457 2.18 -6.13 26.15
N PRO A 458 2.96 -6.92 25.37
CA PRO A 458 4.19 -7.54 25.85
C PRO A 458 5.24 -6.55 26.34
N HIS A 459 5.31 -5.35 25.74
CA HIS A 459 6.17 -4.26 26.21
C HIS A 459 5.70 -3.70 27.55
N LEU A 460 4.43 -3.29 27.64
CA LEU A 460 3.86 -2.73 28.87
C LEU A 460 3.87 -3.75 30.02
N ARG A 461 3.60 -5.04 29.75
CA ARG A 461 3.66 -6.12 30.74
C ARG A 461 5.06 -6.28 31.33
N ARG A 462 6.12 -6.01 30.55
CA ARG A 462 7.52 -5.99 31.02
C ARG A 462 7.88 -4.70 31.74
N ALA A 463 7.42 -3.56 31.24
CA ALA A 463 7.79 -2.24 31.75
C ALA A 463 7.05 -1.87 33.04
N GLU A 464 5.77 -2.24 33.15
CA GLU A 464 4.91 -1.93 34.29
C GLU A 464 4.02 -3.14 34.67
N PRO A 465 4.56 -4.12 35.44
CA PRO A 465 3.84 -5.36 35.76
C PRO A 465 2.49 -5.17 36.48
N GLY A 466 2.27 -4.02 37.11
CA GLY A 466 1.01 -3.68 37.77
C GLY A 466 -0.18 -3.53 36.82
N VAL A 467 0.06 -3.35 35.51
CA VAL A 467 -0.99 -3.21 34.49
C VAL A 467 -1.43 -4.57 33.94
N ALA A 468 -0.75 -5.67 34.28
CA ALA A 468 -1.00 -6.99 33.70
C ALA A 468 -2.49 -7.41 33.72
N THR A 469 -3.21 -7.17 34.82
CA THR A 469 -4.64 -7.53 34.90
C THR A 469 -5.53 -6.73 33.95
N VAL A 470 -5.15 -5.49 33.62
CA VAL A 470 -5.83 -4.67 32.61
C VAL A 470 -5.53 -5.20 31.22
N LEU A 471 -4.26 -5.54 30.93
CA LEU A 471 -3.85 -6.09 29.63
C LEU A 471 -4.52 -7.43 29.35
N ASP A 472 -4.53 -8.33 30.33
CA ASP A 472 -5.21 -9.63 30.22
C ASP A 472 -6.71 -9.42 29.90
N ARG A 473 -7.32 -8.38 30.50
CA ARG A 473 -8.70 -8.04 30.21
C ARG A 473 -8.90 -7.48 28.80
N LEU A 474 -8.00 -6.63 28.32
CA LEU A 474 -8.05 -6.10 26.95
C LEU A 474 -7.86 -7.21 25.91
N GLU A 475 -6.94 -8.16 26.16
CA GLU A 475 -6.74 -9.36 25.33
C GLU A 475 -8.03 -10.20 25.25
N GLU A 476 -8.72 -10.42 26.37
CA GLU A 476 -10.03 -11.11 26.38
C GLU A 476 -11.10 -10.35 25.56
N GLU A 477 -11.11 -9.02 25.64
CA GLU A 477 -12.06 -8.19 24.88
C GLU A 477 -11.73 -8.18 23.38
N HIS A 478 -10.46 -8.31 22.98
CA HIS A 478 -10.05 -8.49 21.58
C HIS A 478 -10.59 -9.79 20.97
N GLU A 479 -10.62 -10.89 21.73
CA GLU A 479 -11.22 -12.15 21.26
C GLU A 479 -12.73 -11.99 20.98
N VAL A 480 -13.44 -11.31 21.89
CA VAL A 480 -14.87 -10.99 21.71
C VAL A 480 -15.08 -10.09 20.49
N ILE A 481 -14.25 -9.05 20.33
CA ILE A 481 -14.32 -8.16 19.15
C ILE A 481 -14.11 -8.95 17.87
N ALA A 482 -13.16 -9.89 17.84
CA ALA A 482 -12.92 -10.74 16.69
C ALA A 482 -14.17 -11.59 16.34
N ASP A 483 -14.83 -12.18 17.34
CA ASP A 483 -16.07 -12.95 17.14
C ASP A 483 -17.23 -12.08 16.60
N VAL A 484 -17.35 -10.83 17.09
CA VAL A 484 -18.36 -9.86 16.61
C VAL A 484 -18.07 -9.44 15.17
N LEU A 485 -16.81 -9.21 14.81
CA LEU A 485 -16.39 -8.90 13.43
C LEU A 485 -16.68 -10.08 12.49
N ASP A 486 -16.45 -11.31 12.94
CA ASP A 486 -16.79 -12.54 12.22
C ASP A 486 -18.31 -12.69 12.01
N ARG A 487 -19.11 -12.28 12.99
CA ARG A 487 -20.59 -12.25 12.88
C ARG A 487 -21.03 -11.20 11.86
N LEU A 488 -20.42 -10.03 11.88
CA LEU A 488 -20.67 -8.96 10.90
C LEU A 488 -20.35 -9.42 9.48
N ASP A 489 -19.22 -10.09 9.25
CA ASP A 489 -18.82 -10.62 7.95
C ASP A 489 -19.87 -11.61 7.40
N ARG A 490 -20.33 -12.55 8.25
CA ARG A 490 -21.40 -13.49 7.87
C ARG A 490 -22.70 -12.77 7.49
N ALA A 491 -23.09 -11.73 8.23
CA ALA A 491 -24.30 -10.96 7.94
C ALA A 491 -24.20 -10.20 6.60
N LEU A 492 -23.01 -9.70 6.26
CA LEU A 492 -22.77 -9.03 4.98
C LEU A 492 -22.79 -10.00 3.80
N VAL A 493 -22.19 -11.18 3.96
CA VAL A 493 -22.25 -12.24 2.93
C VAL A 493 -23.70 -12.64 2.68
N ALA A 494 -24.49 -12.84 3.73
CA ALA A 494 -25.90 -13.16 3.62
C ALA A 494 -26.70 -12.07 2.88
N LEU A 495 -26.42 -10.79 3.14
CA LEU A 495 -27.07 -9.67 2.43
C LEU A 495 -26.71 -9.61 0.94
N VAL A 496 -25.51 -10.05 0.55
CA VAL A 496 -25.05 -10.05 -0.85
C VAL A 496 -25.61 -11.23 -1.64
N ASP A 497 -25.71 -12.41 -1.01
CA ASP A 497 -26.23 -13.63 -1.65
C ASP A 497 -27.74 -13.55 -1.90
N GLU A 498 -28.46 -12.76 -1.10
CA GLU A 498 -29.88 -12.50 -1.30
C GLU A 498 -30.09 -11.27 -2.19
N GLU A 499 -30.14 -11.48 -3.52
CA GLU A 499 -30.52 -10.43 -4.48
C GLU A 499 -31.84 -9.78 -4.04
N GLY A 500 -31.75 -8.54 -3.56
CA GLY A 500 -32.85 -7.87 -2.88
C GLY A 500 -34.14 -7.82 -3.70
N TYR A 501 -35.17 -8.51 -3.23
CA TYR A 501 -36.56 -8.06 -3.02
C TYR A 501 -37.37 -9.23 -2.41
N GLY A 502 -37.82 -9.10 -1.15
CA GLY A 502 -38.63 -10.12 -0.47
C GLY A 502 -38.48 -10.09 1.06
N GLY A 503 -39.15 -11.01 1.77
CA GLY A 503 -39.05 -11.11 3.23
C GLY A 503 -37.66 -11.54 3.73
N GLN A 504 -36.90 -12.29 2.92
CA GLN A 504 -35.57 -12.79 3.27
C GLN A 504 -34.53 -11.66 3.32
N GLY A 505 -34.45 -10.82 2.27
CA GLY A 505 -33.51 -9.69 2.27
C GLY A 505 -33.76 -8.66 3.37
N ARG A 506 -35.00 -8.57 3.89
CA ARG A 506 -35.31 -7.72 5.05
C ARG A 506 -34.77 -8.31 6.35
N GLN A 507 -34.84 -9.64 6.49
CA GLN A 507 -34.23 -10.35 7.61
C GLN A 507 -32.70 -10.23 7.58
N ALA A 508 -32.07 -10.40 6.42
CA ALA A 508 -30.62 -10.23 6.27
C ALA A 508 -30.17 -8.79 6.64
N LEU A 509 -30.97 -7.78 6.30
CA LEU A 509 -30.70 -6.40 6.68
C LEU A 509 -30.88 -6.14 8.18
N ASP A 510 -31.89 -6.73 8.81
CA ASP A 510 -32.08 -6.66 10.26
C ASP A 510 -30.92 -7.34 11.02
N GLU A 511 -30.43 -8.48 10.51
CA GLU A 511 -29.24 -9.18 11.04
C GLU A 511 -27.95 -8.36 10.88
N LEU A 512 -27.79 -7.66 9.74
CA LEU A 512 -26.68 -6.73 9.52
C LEU A 512 -26.74 -5.55 10.49
N SER A 513 -27.92 -4.91 10.62
CA SER A 513 -28.13 -3.79 11.54
C SER A 513 -27.79 -4.18 12.98
N HIS A 514 -28.28 -5.34 13.43
CA HIS A 514 -27.97 -5.86 14.76
C HIS A 514 -26.47 -6.11 14.96
N SER A 515 -25.79 -6.65 13.94
CA SER A 515 -24.35 -6.92 14.01
C SER A 515 -23.50 -5.64 14.06
N VAL A 516 -23.93 -4.58 13.36
CA VAL A 516 -23.28 -3.26 13.42
C VAL A 516 -23.53 -2.57 14.77
N ASP A 517 -24.75 -2.66 15.30
CA ASP A 517 -25.07 -2.11 16.62
C ASP A 517 -24.29 -2.85 17.73
N LEU A 518 -24.15 -4.17 17.64
CA LEU A 518 -23.34 -4.95 18.56
C LEU A 518 -21.86 -4.54 18.48
N LEU A 519 -21.31 -4.42 17.26
CA LEU A 519 -19.95 -3.94 17.06
C LEU A 519 -19.74 -2.53 17.63
N THR A 520 -20.75 -1.67 17.53
CA THR A 520 -20.75 -0.33 18.11
C THR A 520 -20.65 -0.38 19.63
N ASP A 521 -21.50 -1.18 20.28
CA ASP A 521 -21.48 -1.37 21.73
C ASP A 521 -20.12 -1.90 22.21
N THR A 522 -19.61 -2.93 21.53
CA THR A 522 -18.36 -3.61 21.85
C THR A 522 -17.15 -2.67 21.66
N LEU A 523 -17.01 -2.02 20.51
CA LEU A 523 -15.85 -1.16 20.23
C LEU A 523 -15.85 0.10 21.09
N LEU A 524 -16.96 0.83 21.21
CA LEU A 524 -16.96 2.09 21.96
C LEU A 524 -16.63 1.86 23.44
N SER A 525 -17.17 0.78 24.02
CA SER A 525 -16.86 0.34 25.37
C SER A 525 -15.38 -0.03 25.54
N HIS A 526 -14.82 -0.76 24.57
CA HIS A 526 -13.44 -1.23 24.59
C HIS A 526 -12.42 -0.08 24.44
N LEU A 527 -12.54 0.72 23.38
CA LEU A 527 -11.60 1.82 23.08
C LEU A 527 -11.53 2.80 24.26
N SER A 528 -12.68 3.16 24.84
CA SER A 528 -12.74 4.10 25.97
C SER A 528 -12.17 3.51 27.27
N TYR A 529 -12.19 2.18 27.43
CA TYR A 529 -11.52 1.49 28.51
C TYR A 529 -10.01 1.47 28.30
N GLU A 530 -9.56 1.10 27.10
CA GLU A 530 -8.16 1.05 26.72
C GLU A 530 -7.48 2.42 26.88
N GLU A 531 -8.04 3.48 26.29
CA GLU A 531 -7.46 4.82 26.40
C GLU A 531 -7.31 5.27 27.85
N ARG A 532 -8.30 4.97 28.69
CA ARG A 532 -8.30 5.37 30.10
C ARG A 532 -7.20 4.68 30.89
N GLU A 533 -7.01 3.38 30.70
CA GLU A 533 -6.07 2.61 31.50
C GLU A 533 -4.64 2.63 30.90
N LEU A 534 -4.49 2.74 29.58
CA LEU A 534 -3.18 2.67 28.90
C LEU A 534 -2.55 4.04 28.66
N SER A 535 -3.29 5.15 28.70
CA SER A 535 -2.70 6.49 28.49
C SER A 535 -1.56 6.80 29.46
N GLY A 536 -1.71 6.42 30.74
CA GLY A 536 -0.69 6.62 31.75
C GLY A 536 0.58 5.78 31.52
N PRO A 537 0.45 4.44 31.42
CA PRO A 537 1.55 3.54 31.08
C PRO A 537 2.27 3.93 29.77
N LEU A 538 1.53 4.26 28.71
CA LEU A 538 2.10 4.70 27.43
C LEU A 538 2.85 6.02 27.55
N ALA A 539 2.36 6.98 28.34
CA ALA A 539 3.09 8.23 28.60
C ALA A 539 4.45 7.99 29.31
N ARG A 540 4.54 6.92 30.11
CA ARG A 540 5.78 6.56 30.83
C ARG A 540 6.75 5.74 29.98
N HIS A 541 6.23 4.86 29.14
CA HIS A 541 7.02 3.79 28.52
C HIS A 541 7.01 3.78 26.98
N GLY A 542 6.15 4.57 26.34
CA GLY A 542 6.01 4.63 24.88
C GLY A 542 5.55 3.31 24.23
N PHE A 543 5.61 3.27 22.90
CA PHE A 543 5.53 2.04 22.12
C PHE A 543 6.93 1.43 21.98
N SER A 544 7.06 0.09 21.99
CA SER A 544 8.33 -0.59 21.74
C SER A 544 8.62 -0.80 20.26
#